data_AF-A0A6L3SYD0-F1
#
_entry.id   AF-A0A6L3SYD0-F1
#
_cell.length_a   1.000
_cell.length_b   1.000
_cell.length_c   1.000
_cell.angle_alpha   90.00
_cell.angle_beta   90.00
_cell.angle_gamma   90.00
#
_symmetry.space_group_name_H-M   'P 1'
#
loop_
_entity.id
_entity.type
_entity.pdbx_description
1 polymer ?
#
loop_
_entity_poly.entity_id
_entity_poly.type
_entity_poly.pdbx_seq_one_letter_code
_entity_poly.pdbx_strand_id
1 'polypeptide(L)'
;MSDSTVSRGDLAFSSAVPAAGCSGFPQEVKSLTQARRLVERERLPLIRSSHRWLEVYNRLVVAEASGTRTEIEAARDALAAALQAERDAPRSRAA
;
A
#
# COMPACT_ATOMS: atom_id res chain seq x y z
N MET A 1 -18.23 -20.94 7.05
CA MET A 1 -17.54 -19.64 6.95
C MET A 1 -17.59 -19.24 5.49
N SER A 2 -18.46 -18.30 5.14
CA SER A 2 -18.63 -17.88 3.74
C SER A 2 -17.51 -16.91 3.41
N ASP A 3 -16.51 -17.39 2.68
CA ASP A 3 -15.46 -16.54 2.12
C ASP A 3 -16.08 -15.81 0.93
N SER A 4 -16.60 -14.60 1.19
CA SER A 4 -17.16 -13.75 0.16
C SER A 4 -16.02 -13.28 -0.73
N THR A 5 -15.74 -14.02 -1.80
CA THR A 5 -14.87 -13.57 -2.88
C THR A 5 -15.44 -12.27 -3.42
N VAL A 6 -14.76 -11.18 -3.12
CA VAL A 6 -15.18 -9.84 -3.51
C VAL A 6 -15.14 -9.77 -5.04
N SER A 7 -16.25 -9.39 -5.68
CA SER A 7 -16.26 -9.13 -7.12
C SER A 7 -15.09 -8.22 -7.47
N ARG A 8 -14.33 -8.54 -8.52
CA ARG A 8 -13.07 -7.87 -8.91
C ARG A 8 -13.16 -6.33 -9.03
N GLY A 9 -14.38 -5.77 -9.05
CA GLY A 9 -14.67 -4.33 -9.00
C GLY A 9 -14.64 -3.67 -7.61
N ASP A 10 -14.60 -4.43 -6.51
CA ASP A 10 -14.82 -3.93 -5.14
C ASP A 10 -13.56 -4.02 -4.24
N LEU A 11 -12.37 -4.00 -4.83
CA LEU A 11 -11.08 -4.03 -4.09
C LEU A 11 -10.75 -2.68 -3.40
N ALA A 12 -11.77 -1.93 -2.97
CA ALA A 12 -11.63 -0.70 -2.21
C ALA A 12 -11.23 -1.01 -0.76
N PHE A 13 -10.41 -0.15 -0.17
CA PHE A 13 -10.10 -0.22 1.26
C PHE A 13 -11.31 0.21 2.10
N SER A 14 -11.40 -0.27 3.35
CA SER A 14 -12.43 0.15 4.32
C SER A 14 -12.42 1.66 4.58
N SER A 15 -11.24 2.26 4.46
CA SER A 15 -11.03 3.69 4.52
C SER A 15 -9.77 4.04 3.73
N ALA A 16 -9.75 5.24 3.17
CA ALA A 16 -8.62 5.71 2.40
C ALA A 16 -7.35 5.78 3.25
N VAL A 17 -6.21 5.50 2.64
CA VAL A 17 -4.88 5.61 3.26
C VAL A 17 -4.32 7.01 2.97
N PRO A 18 -4.08 7.86 3.99
CA PRO A 18 -3.48 9.16 3.78
C PRO A 18 -2.04 9.01 3.26
N ALA A 19 -1.75 9.64 2.13
CA ALA A 19 -0.44 9.61 1.47
C ALA A 19 0.11 11.02 1.16
N ALA A 20 -0.59 12.06 1.64
CA ALA A 20 -0.13 13.44 1.62
C ALA A 20 1.33 13.58 2.07
N GLY A 21 2.13 14.32 1.30
CA GLY A 21 3.54 14.57 1.59
C GLY A 21 4.50 13.43 1.19
N CYS A 22 4.00 12.28 0.72
CA CYS A 22 4.85 11.19 0.21
C CYS A 22 5.09 11.37 -1.30
N SER A 23 6.36 11.41 -1.71
CA SER A 23 6.72 11.63 -3.12
C SER A 23 6.14 10.56 -4.04
N GLY A 24 5.48 10.99 -5.12
CA GLY A 24 4.86 10.11 -6.13
C GLY A 24 3.45 9.62 -5.80
N PHE A 25 2.97 9.91 -4.59
CA PHE A 25 1.64 9.50 -4.15
C PHE A 25 0.61 10.65 -4.24
N PRO A 26 -0.67 10.35 -4.49
CA PRO A 26 -1.76 11.31 -4.33
C PRO A 26 -1.98 11.65 -2.84
N GLN A 27 -2.92 12.55 -2.54
CA GLN A 27 -3.29 12.87 -1.15
C GLN A 27 -3.77 11.65 -0.38
N GLU A 28 -4.53 10.77 -1.04
CA GLU A 28 -5.08 9.55 -0.44
C GLU A 28 -5.12 8.40 -1.46
N VAL A 29 -4.93 7.18 -0.96
CA VAL A 29 -5.03 5.94 -1.73
C VAL A 29 -6.27 5.16 -1.27
N LYS A 30 -7.17 4.84 -2.19
CA LYS A 30 -8.53 4.36 -1.86
C LYS A 30 -8.75 2.87 -2.14
N SER A 31 -7.91 2.25 -2.97
CA SER A 31 -8.09 0.86 -3.38
C SER A 31 -6.78 0.10 -3.52
N LEU A 32 -6.90 -1.22 -3.47
CA LEU A 32 -5.79 -2.15 -3.66
C LEU A 32 -5.12 -1.96 -5.02
N THR A 33 -5.92 -1.86 -6.09
CA THR A 33 -5.41 -1.67 -7.46
C THR A 33 -4.65 -0.35 -7.60
N GLN A 34 -5.16 0.72 -6.99
CA GLN A 34 -4.48 2.01 -6.98
C GLN A 34 -3.17 1.92 -6.20
N ALA A 35 -3.18 1.32 -5.02
CA ALA A 35 -2.01 1.11 -4.19
C ALA A 35 -0.91 0.34 -4.94
N ARG A 36 -1.26 -0.79 -5.57
CA ARG A 36 -0.31 -1.61 -6.32
C ARG A 36 0.38 -0.83 -7.43
N ARG A 37 -0.39 -0.11 -8.26
CA ARG A 37 0.15 0.71 -9.35
C ARG A 37 1.09 1.81 -8.84
N LEU A 38 0.74 2.47 -7.73
CA LEU A 38 1.57 3.50 -7.13
C LEU A 38 2.87 2.92 -6.56
N VAL A 39 2.79 1.81 -5.82
CA VAL A 39 3.98 1.15 -5.26
C VAL A 39 4.91 0.63 -6.36
N GLU A 40 4.35 0.03 -7.42
CA GLU A 40 5.12 -0.43 -8.58
C GLU A 40 5.84 0.72 -9.28
N ARG A 41 5.18 1.86 -9.47
CA ARG A 41 5.76 3.01 -10.15
C ARG A 41 6.79 3.74 -9.30
N GLU A 42 6.47 3.97 -8.03
CA GLU A 42 7.19 4.93 -7.19
C GLU A 42 8.19 4.29 -6.24
N ARG A 43 8.05 3.00 -5.92
CA ARG A 43 8.83 2.32 -4.86
C ARG A 43 9.50 1.03 -5.32
N LEU A 44 9.06 0.40 -6.41
CA LEU A 44 9.73 -0.78 -6.97
C LEU A 44 11.21 -0.56 -7.29
N PRO A 45 11.66 0.62 -7.80
CA PRO A 45 13.10 0.88 -8.00
C PRO A 45 13.92 0.83 -6.70
N LEU A 46 13.29 1.11 -5.56
CA LEU A 46 13.92 1.20 -4.22
C LEU A 46 13.61 -0.02 -3.35
N ILE A 47 12.79 -0.96 -3.83
CA ILE A 47 12.17 -1.98 -2.99
C ILE A 47 13.19 -2.96 -2.39
N ARG A 48 14.29 -3.21 -3.13
CA ARG A 48 15.35 -4.13 -2.68
C ARG A 48 16.17 -3.58 -1.52
N SER A 49 16.19 -2.26 -1.31
CA SER A 49 16.88 -1.61 -0.20
C SER A 49 15.94 -1.22 0.94
N SER A 50 14.64 -1.53 0.83
CA SER A 50 13.64 -1.22 1.85
C SER A 50 12.74 -2.43 2.12
N HIS A 51 13.05 -3.17 3.20
CA HIS A 51 12.25 -4.32 3.66
C HIS A 51 10.77 -3.95 3.84
N ARG A 52 10.50 -2.73 4.31
CA ARG A 52 9.15 -2.20 4.49
C ARG A 52 8.38 -2.09 3.16
N TRP A 53 9.01 -1.55 2.12
CA TRP A 53 8.35 -1.47 0.80
C TRP A 53 8.21 -2.83 0.14
N LEU A 54 9.16 -3.75 0.38
CA LEU A 54 9.06 -5.14 -0.05
C LEU A 54 7.86 -5.85 0.61
N GLU A 55 7.68 -5.67 1.92
CA GLU A 55 6.53 -6.21 2.65
C GLU A 55 5.21 -5.67 2.08
N VAL A 56 5.11 -4.34 1.88
CA VAL A 56 3.91 -3.73 1.28
C VAL A 56 3.60 -4.36 -0.07
N TYR A 57 4.57 -4.46 -0.97
CA TYR A 57 4.34 -5.04 -2.29
C TYR A 57 3.89 -6.50 -2.21
N ASN A 58 4.53 -7.32 -1.38
CA ASN A 58 4.15 -8.72 -1.20
C ASN A 58 2.71 -8.85 -0.66
N ARG A 59 2.32 -8.01 0.31
CA ARG A 59 0.95 -7.99 0.84
C ARG A 59 -0.06 -7.56 -0.22
N LEU A 60 0.26 -6.56 -1.04
CA LEU A 60 -0.61 -6.13 -2.15
C LEU A 60 -0.82 -7.27 -3.17
N VAL A 61 0.23 -8.02 -3.50
CA VAL A 61 0.15 -9.19 -4.41
C VAL A 61 -0.69 -10.31 -3.80
N VAL A 62 -0.50 -10.62 -2.51
CA VAL A 62 -1.31 -11.64 -1.82
C VAL A 62 -2.78 -11.25 -1.77
N ALA A 63 -3.09 -10.00 -1.43
CA ALA A 63 -4.45 -9.49 -1.39
C ALA A 63 -5.15 -9.51 -2.75
N GLU A 64 -4.41 -9.24 -3.84
CA GLU A 64 -4.96 -9.28 -5.19
C GLU A 64 -5.22 -10.71 -5.66
N ALA A 65 -4.34 -11.64 -5.29
CA ALA A 65 -4.49 -13.05 -5.60
C ALA A 65 -5.63 -13.71 -4.81
N SER A 66 -5.78 -13.36 -3.52
CA SER A 66 -6.82 -13.94 -2.66
C SER A 66 -8.18 -13.30 -2.87
N GLY A 67 -8.23 -11.98 -3.09
CA GLY A 67 -9.47 -11.20 -3.14
C GLY A 67 -10.23 -11.17 -1.81
N THR A 68 -9.64 -11.66 -0.71
CA THR A 68 -10.31 -11.72 0.59
C THR A 68 -10.23 -10.37 1.29
N ARG A 69 -11.29 -10.01 2.03
CA ARG A 69 -11.34 -8.73 2.74
C ARG A 69 -10.21 -8.59 3.76
N THR A 70 -9.89 -9.66 4.46
CA THR A 70 -8.82 -9.68 5.46
C THR A 70 -7.46 -9.34 4.85
N GLU A 71 -7.10 -9.92 3.70
CA GLU A 71 -5.82 -9.62 3.06
C GLU A 71 -5.79 -8.22 2.45
N ILE A 72 -6.92 -7.74 1.90
CA ILE A 72 -7.05 -6.37 1.40
C ILE A 72 -6.77 -5.35 2.52
N GLU A 73 -7.34 -5.54 3.71
CA GLU A 73 -7.11 -4.65 4.84
C GLU A 73 -5.71 -4.83 5.45
N ALA A 74 -5.15 -6.04 5.47
CA ALA A 74 -3.76 -6.25 5.88
C ALA A 74 -2.78 -5.50 4.94
N ALA A 75 -3.05 -5.50 3.64
CA ALA A 75 -2.25 -4.75 2.67
C ALA A 75 -2.44 -3.23 2.81
N ARG A 76 -3.66 -2.77 3.12
CA ARG A 76 -3.95 -1.38 3.47
C ARG A 76 -3.13 -0.91 4.67
N ASP A 77 -3.12 -1.70 5.75
CA ASP A 77 -2.46 -1.34 6.99
C ASP A 77 -0.93 -1.31 6.83
N ALA A 78 -0.36 -2.27 6.09
CA ALA A 78 1.04 -2.25 5.71
C ALA A 78 1.40 -0.99 4.91
N LEU A 79 0.58 -0.62 3.93
CA LEU A 79 0.77 0.61 3.15
C LEU A 79 0.71 1.86 4.03
N ALA A 80 -0.28 1.95 4.93
CA ALA A 80 -0.44 3.07 5.85
C ALA A 80 0.78 3.22 6.76
N ALA A 81 1.25 2.12 7.34
CA ALA A 81 2.45 2.10 8.17
C ALA A 81 3.69 2.54 7.38
N ALA A 82 3.80 2.12 6.11
CA ALA A 82 4.94 2.48 5.29
C ALA A 82 4.99 3.98 4.95
N LEU A 83 3.86 4.54 4.53
CA LEU A 83 3.72 5.96 4.22
C LEU A 83 3.90 6.83 5.47
N GLN A 84 3.34 6.42 6.62
CA GLN A 84 3.54 7.12 7.88
C GLN A 84 5.03 7.18 8.22
N ALA A 85 5.73 6.07 8.08
CA ALA A 85 7.14 6.03 8.42
C ALA A 85 8.05 6.73 7.40
N GLU A 86 7.61 6.94 6.15
CA GLU A 86 8.27 7.89 5.24
C GLU A 86 8.07 9.34 5.64
N ARG A 87 6.88 9.70 6.13
CA ARG A 87 6.62 11.05 6.67
C ARG A 87 7.45 11.32 7.93
N ASP A 88 7.55 10.32 8.80
CA ASP A 88 8.26 10.42 10.07
C ASP A 88 9.76 10.27 9.93
N ALA A 89 10.25 9.71 8.82
CA ALA A 89 11.67 9.71 8.53
C ALA A 89 12.13 11.16 8.52
N PRO A 90 13.07 11.56 9.41
CA PRO A 90 13.60 12.91 9.37
C PRO A 90 14.07 13.15 7.94
N ARG A 91 13.83 14.35 7.40
CA ARG A 91 14.51 14.84 6.20
C ARG A 91 16.01 14.81 6.51
N SER A 92 16.64 13.65 6.37
CA SER A 92 18.03 13.46 6.72
C SER A 92 18.83 14.21 5.67
N ARG A 93 19.31 15.38 6.10
CA ARG A 93 20.39 16.20 5.55
C ARG A 93 20.12 16.82 4.18
N ALA A 94 19.48 17.99 4.22
CA ALA A 94 20.12 19.13 3.54
C ALA A 94 21.31 19.54 4.43
N ALA A 95 22.47 18.95 4.16
CA ALA A 95 23.79 19.43 4.57
C ALA A 95 24.47 19.99 3.33
#